data_AF-A0A8I1D5E4-F1
#
_entry.id   AF-A0A8I1D5E4-F1
#
_cell.length_a   1.000
_cell.length_b   1.000
_cell.length_c   1.000
_cell.angle_alpha   90.00
_cell.angle_beta   90.00
_cell.angle_gamma   90.00
#
_symmetry.space_group_name_H-M   'P 1'
#
loop_
_entity.id
_entity.type
_entity.pdbx_description
1 polymer ?
#
loop_
_entity_poly.entity_id
_entity_poly.type
_entity_poly.pdbx_seq_one_letter_code
_entity_poly.pdbx_strand_id
1 'polypeptide(L)'
;MARSGRSGTAGKKPVSGRAGRFLVGGPGRRTSLMRVSVLGLVPALALGVAIGGFTQIRADEPSILHAVAADTQFMLSGHGNGHGRGMGQWGAYGYAKNDGWSGERILSHYYGGTVLDSLPPAQMSVRLTAQDNSTLDVYSDAGLVVNGQRTAPGEAAHLTALPGGGAQVVVTSGCGGGVVWEAVTEHPWVDPVDLSPDRPADQFLKLCNNDAPYRGALGVVLDNGSARTVNLLDMEDYLLGVVPVEAKAEWADSGGAEALRAQAVAARSYAATEHRSSYADTCDTQDCQVYGGAGKEDPRTTEAVRSTAGAVLSRDGKIVATEFSSSTGGYSSGGEFPAVEDLGDALSPNHDWTVNLTAGEIADAFDVGELQSLKILSRNGFGTDGGRVTAVEVVGTGGTVGATGMQFRQKLGLKSDWFTVGDGAGVVVAPDSESTVPESNSPSGDPSGTVTETQIEKKYRELGGESGSLGAPAGPEMQLPSEAGTFRVYENGTIIWTKVLGAQVVDANVLREWIPTGGS
;
A
#
# COMPACT_ATOMS: atom_id res chain seq x y z
N MET A 1 -39.83 -46.31 -44.23
CA MET A 1 -40.53 -46.53 -42.94
C MET A 1 -40.38 -45.24 -42.14
N ALA A 2 -41.34 -44.30 -42.19
CA ALA A 2 -42.45 -44.14 -41.22
C ALA A 2 -41.91 -44.04 -39.77
N ARG A 3 -42.03 -42.98 -38.95
CA ARG A 3 -43.03 -41.90 -38.71
C ARG A 3 -42.31 -40.72 -37.98
N SER A 4 -42.61 -39.44 -38.26
CA SER A 4 -43.55 -38.52 -37.55
C SER A 4 -43.28 -38.39 -36.04
N GLY A 5 -43.20 -37.24 -35.36
CA GLY A 5 -43.62 -35.83 -35.57
C GLY A 5 -43.75 -35.18 -34.16
N ARG A 6 -43.41 -33.90 -33.94
CA ARG A 6 -44.25 -32.75 -33.49
C ARG A 6 -43.27 -31.69 -32.92
N SER A 7 -43.17 -30.42 -33.35
CA SER A 7 -44.09 -29.26 -33.28
C SER A 7 -44.85 -29.17 -31.94
N GLY A 8 -44.82 -28.12 -31.12
CA GLY A 8 -44.30 -26.75 -31.20
C GLY A 8 -45.03 -25.87 -30.15
N THR A 9 -44.62 -24.61 -30.08
CA THR A 9 -45.37 -23.41 -29.60
C THR A 9 -45.41 -23.00 -28.12
N ALA A 10 -45.09 -21.71 -27.95
CA ALA A 10 -45.28 -20.85 -26.79
C ALA A 10 -46.76 -20.50 -26.55
N GLY A 11 -47.08 -20.17 -25.29
CA GLY A 11 -48.38 -19.60 -24.90
C GLY A 11 -48.33 -19.00 -23.50
N LYS A 12 -48.66 -17.71 -23.40
CA LYS A 12 -48.72 -16.86 -22.20
C LYS A 12 -50.13 -16.85 -21.58
N LYS A 13 -50.15 -16.69 -20.24
CA LYS A 13 -51.15 -16.02 -19.35
C LYS A 13 -52.49 -16.73 -19.03
N PRO A 14 -53.26 -16.26 -18.00
CA PRO A 14 -52.92 -15.75 -16.65
C PRO A 14 -53.83 -16.38 -15.56
N VAL A 15 -53.74 -15.97 -14.27
CA VAL A 15 -54.87 -15.66 -13.34
C VAL A 15 -54.41 -15.42 -11.88
N SER A 16 -54.94 -14.31 -11.32
CA SER A 16 -55.19 -13.87 -9.92
C SER A 16 -54.13 -14.06 -8.81
N GLY A 17 -53.88 -13.11 -7.92
CA GLY A 17 -54.58 -11.85 -7.67
C GLY A 17 -54.06 -11.11 -6.41
N ARG A 18 -54.82 -10.06 -6.09
CA ARG A 18 -54.82 -9.19 -4.90
C ARG A 18 -54.00 -7.90 -4.97
N ALA A 19 -54.78 -6.84 -5.23
CA ALA A 19 -54.47 -5.44 -5.04
C ALA A 19 -54.60 -5.02 -3.56
N GLY A 20 -53.85 -4.00 -3.18
CA GLY A 20 -54.04 -3.20 -1.97
C GLY A 20 -53.29 -1.87 -2.10
N ARG A 21 -54.00 -0.83 -2.54
CA ARG A 21 -53.53 0.56 -2.69
C ARG A 21 -53.84 1.34 -1.41
N PHE A 22 -52.91 2.22 -1.05
CA PHE A 22 -53.04 3.58 -0.49
C PHE A 22 -54.32 3.99 0.27
N LEU A 23 -54.11 4.56 1.46
CA LEU A 23 -54.96 5.63 2.01
C LEU A 23 -54.09 6.82 2.45
N VAL A 24 -54.48 7.99 1.94
CA VAL A 24 -54.03 9.34 2.29
C VAL A 24 -54.96 9.89 3.37
N GLY A 25 -54.43 10.68 4.30
CA GLY A 25 -55.23 11.58 5.14
C GLY A 25 -54.40 12.42 6.10
N GLY A 26 -54.10 13.68 5.72
CA GLY A 26 -54.03 14.79 6.67
C GLY A 26 -55.38 15.54 6.68
N PRO A 27 -55.54 16.73 7.31
CA PRO A 27 -54.58 17.53 8.10
C PRO A 27 -55.16 18.01 9.46
N GLY A 28 -54.33 18.62 10.32
CA GLY A 28 -54.82 19.25 11.56
C GLY A 28 -53.77 20.07 12.32
N ARG A 29 -53.63 21.35 11.92
CA ARG A 29 -52.86 22.42 12.55
C ARG A 29 -53.37 22.77 13.96
N ARG A 30 -52.46 23.13 14.90
CA ARG A 30 -52.45 24.39 15.72
C ARG A 30 -51.35 24.32 16.79
N THR A 31 -50.32 25.19 16.73
CA THR A 31 -50.08 26.40 17.59
C THR A 31 -49.95 26.05 19.09
N SER A 32 -48.99 26.50 19.89
CA SER A 32 -48.16 27.71 19.92
C SER A 32 -47.07 27.53 21.01
N LEU A 33 -46.02 28.33 20.89
CA LEU A 33 -44.99 28.71 21.86
C LEU A 33 -45.40 28.75 23.35
N MET A 34 -44.47 28.44 24.26
CA MET A 34 -43.90 29.48 25.16
C MET A 34 -42.64 29.02 25.92
N ARG A 35 -41.63 29.90 25.91
CA ARG A 35 -40.51 30.00 26.86
C ARG A 35 -41.02 30.55 28.20
N VAL A 36 -40.41 30.12 29.32
CA VAL A 36 -40.19 30.89 30.57
C VAL A 36 -38.95 30.26 31.23
N SER A 37 -37.74 30.85 31.28
CA SER A 37 -37.24 32.08 31.94
C SER A 37 -37.33 32.08 33.48
N VAL A 38 -36.21 31.67 34.08
CA VAL A 38 -35.46 32.15 35.27
C VAL A 38 -36.11 33.09 36.30
N LEU A 39 -35.60 32.95 37.53
CA LEU A 39 -35.74 33.75 38.78
C LEU A 39 -36.95 33.34 39.61
N GLY A 40 -36.83 32.96 40.88
CA GLY A 40 -35.77 33.11 41.88
C GLY A 40 -36.47 33.29 43.23
N LEU A 41 -35.87 32.82 44.33
CA LEU A 41 -35.95 33.40 45.69
C LEU A 41 -35.53 32.36 46.73
N VAL A 42 -34.45 32.70 47.44
CA VAL A 42 -34.05 32.20 48.77
C VAL A 42 -34.70 33.14 49.79
N PRO A 43 -35.27 32.63 50.92
CA PRO A 43 -34.56 32.54 52.22
C PRO A 43 -35.00 31.28 53.03
N ALA A 44 -34.45 30.86 54.16
CA ALA A 44 -33.19 30.96 54.88
C ALA A 44 -33.34 30.05 56.13
N LEU A 45 -32.23 29.45 56.61
CA LEU A 45 -31.97 28.85 57.94
C LEU A 45 -32.76 27.60 58.42
N ALA A 46 -32.03 26.51 58.71
CA ALA A 46 -31.70 26.11 60.10
C ALA A 46 -30.68 24.95 60.16
N LEU A 47 -29.89 24.95 61.23
CA LEU A 47 -28.68 24.18 61.54
C LEU A 47 -28.81 22.64 61.57
N GLY A 48 -27.68 21.96 61.30
CA GLY A 48 -27.46 20.55 61.67
C GLY A 48 -26.00 20.08 61.44
N VAL A 49 -25.23 20.08 62.52
CA VAL A 49 -23.81 19.71 62.72
C VAL A 49 -23.41 18.31 62.18
N ALA A 50 -22.22 18.16 61.55
CA ALA A 50 -21.09 17.35 62.07
C ALA A 50 -20.04 16.93 61.00
N ILE A 51 -18.79 17.41 61.21
CA ILE A 51 -17.51 16.69 61.17
C ILE A 51 -17.15 15.86 59.92
N GLY A 52 -16.13 16.31 59.20
CA GLY A 52 -15.33 15.47 58.29
C GLY A 52 -14.08 16.22 57.88
N GLY A 53 -12.91 15.73 58.29
CA GLY A 53 -11.62 16.40 58.14
C GLY A 53 -11.28 16.76 56.70
N PHE A 54 -10.61 17.90 56.54
CA PHE A 54 -9.92 18.23 55.31
C PHE A 54 -8.78 17.22 55.11
N THR A 55 -9.04 16.14 54.39
CA THR A 55 -7.98 15.48 53.64
C THR A 55 -7.61 16.44 52.53
N GLN A 56 -6.45 17.08 52.66
CA GLN A 56 -5.76 17.65 51.52
C GLN A 56 -5.53 16.49 50.55
N ILE A 57 -6.40 16.37 49.55
CA ILE A 57 -6.11 15.57 48.37
C ILE A 57 -4.90 16.25 47.75
N ARG A 58 -3.70 15.76 48.06
CA ARG A 58 -2.58 15.92 47.14
C ARG A 58 -3.08 15.29 45.85
N ALA A 59 -3.44 16.12 44.88
CA ALA A 59 -3.43 15.67 43.51
C ALA A 59 -2.03 15.07 43.30
N ASP A 60 -1.96 13.80 42.94
CA ASP A 60 -0.75 13.30 42.30
C ASP A 60 -0.45 14.28 41.17
N GLU A 61 0.70 14.95 41.25
CA GLU A 61 1.11 15.83 40.18
C GLU A 61 1.07 15.03 38.89
N PRO A 62 0.50 15.56 37.78
CA PRO A 62 0.61 14.89 36.50
C PRO A 62 2.10 14.65 36.30
N SER A 63 2.49 13.39 36.09
CA SER A 63 3.88 13.04 35.81
C SER A 63 4.34 13.90 34.64
N ILE A 64 5.12 14.93 34.95
CA ILE A 64 5.68 15.81 33.94
C ILE A 64 6.66 14.95 33.18
N LEU A 65 6.26 14.47 32.00
CA LEU A 65 7.20 13.86 31.09
C LEU A 65 8.21 14.94 30.72
N HIS A 66 9.42 14.81 31.24
CA HIS A 66 10.50 15.71 30.89
C HIS A 66 10.84 15.50 29.42
N ALA A 67 11.00 16.60 28.70
CA ALA A 67 11.52 16.57 27.35
C ALA A 67 12.89 15.88 27.35
N VAL A 68 13.08 14.99 26.38
CA VAL A 68 14.35 14.36 26.07
C VAL A 68 15.19 15.40 25.35
N ALA A 69 16.45 15.58 25.77
CA ALA A 69 17.35 16.53 25.12
C ALA A 69 17.46 16.21 23.63
N ALA A 70 17.34 17.22 22.77
CA ALA A 70 17.20 17.04 21.33
C ALA A 70 18.35 16.24 20.69
N ASP A 71 19.55 16.26 21.26
CA ASP A 71 20.74 15.53 20.84
C ASP A 71 20.86 14.11 21.41
N THR A 72 19.92 13.69 22.28
CA THR A 72 19.87 12.33 22.83
C THR A 72 19.70 11.32 21.71
N GLN A 73 20.64 10.38 21.60
CA GLN A 73 20.61 9.37 20.55
C GLN A 73 19.80 8.14 20.98
N PHE A 74 18.85 7.76 20.15
CA PHE A 74 18.15 6.48 20.17
C PHE A 74 18.75 5.56 19.10
N MET A 75 19.22 4.40 19.53
CA MET A 75 19.61 3.35 18.61
C MET A 75 18.36 2.53 18.26
N LEU A 76 17.99 2.54 16.98
CA LEU A 76 16.96 1.66 16.45
C LEU A 76 17.65 0.46 15.81
N SER A 77 17.23 -0.74 16.21
CA SER A 77 17.62 -1.99 15.59
C SER A 77 16.43 -2.54 14.84
N GLY A 78 16.63 -3.08 13.64
CA GLY A 78 15.52 -3.60 12.87
C GLY A 78 15.92 -4.69 11.88
N HIS A 79 14.90 -5.23 11.22
CA HIS A 79 15.04 -6.37 10.32
C HIS A 79 14.45 -6.09 8.94
N GLY A 80 15.09 -6.61 7.90
CA GLY A 80 14.60 -6.54 6.52
C GLY A 80 14.67 -5.16 5.87
N ASN A 81 14.23 -5.09 4.62
CA ASN A 81 14.21 -3.88 3.81
C ASN A 81 13.01 -3.89 2.86
N GLY A 82 12.10 -2.93 3.03
CA GLY A 82 10.81 -2.88 2.35
C GLY A 82 9.64 -3.27 3.24
N HIS A 83 8.48 -3.42 2.62
CA HIS A 83 7.21 -3.66 3.31
C HIS A 83 7.01 -5.11 3.79
N GLY A 84 7.83 -6.07 3.35
CA GLY A 84 7.73 -7.47 3.79
C GLY A 84 6.53 -8.26 3.26
N ARG A 85 5.56 -7.63 2.58
CA ARG A 85 4.47 -8.31 1.87
C ARG A 85 4.99 -9.17 0.72
N GLY A 86 4.45 -10.39 0.63
CA GLY A 86 4.73 -11.36 -0.43
C GLY A 86 6.18 -11.86 -0.43
N MET A 87 6.78 -12.01 -1.61
CA MET A 87 8.09 -12.63 -1.76
C MET A 87 9.24 -11.72 -1.32
N GLY A 88 10.14 -12.24 -0.48
CA GLY A 88 11.45 -11.63 -0.23
C GLY A 88 12.42 -11.95 -1.37
N GLN A 89 13.01 -10.94 -2.01
CA GLN A 89 13.97 -11.15 -3.11
C GLN A 89 15.23 -11.87 -2.62
N TRP A 90 15.81 -11.42 -1.50
CA TRP A 90 16.95 -12.09 -0.87
C TRP A 90 16.57 -13.47 -0.32
N GLY A 91 15.35 -13.61 0.19
CA GLY A 91 14.77 -14.90 0.60
C GLY A 91 14.72 -15.91 -0.54
N ALA A 92 14.09 -15.53 -1.65
CA ALA A 92 14.05 -16.33 -2.88
C ALA A 92 15.46 -16.71 -3.36
N TYR A 93 16.41 -15.76 -3.34
CA TYR A 93 17.80 -16.04 -3.67
C TYR A 93 18.44 -17.06 -2.71
N GLY A 94 18.24 -16.91 -1.40
CA GLY A 94 18.74 -17.85 -0.39
C GLY A 94 18.20 -19.26 -0.60
N TYR A 95 16.89 -19.41 -0.83
CA TYR A 95 16.27 -20.70 -1.10
C TYR A 95 16.77 -21.35 -2.41
N ALA A 96 16.90 -20.57 -3.48
CA ALA A 96 17.45 -21.07 -4.74
C ALA A 96 18.90 -21.52 -4.57
N LYS A 97 19.73 -20.67 -3.95
CA LYS A 97 21.18 -20.88 -3.83
C LYS A 97 21.56 -21.99 -2.86
N ASN A 98 21.03 -21.95 -1.64
CA ASN A 98 21.50 -22.80 -0.55
C ASN A 98 20.70 -24.12 -0.48
N ASP A 99 19.40 -24.05 -0.79
CA ASP A 99 18.48 -25.18 -0.62
C ASP A 99 18.07 -25.81 -1.97
N GLY A 100 18.47 -25.22 -3.09
CA GLY A 100 18.15 -25.72 -4.43
C GLY A 100 16.66 -25.68 -4.77
N TRP A 101 15.90 -24.74 -4.20
CA TRP A 101 14.46 -24.64 -4.47
C TRP A 101 14.22 -24.19 -5.91
N SER A 102 13.23 -24.81 -6.56
CA SER A 102 12.73 -24.34 -7.85
C SER A 102 11.92 -23.05 -7.70
N GLY A 103 11.77 -22.31 -8.79
CA GLY A 103 10.97 -21.08 -8.83
C GLY A 103 9.52 -21.34 -8.40
N GLU A 104 8.93 -22.47 -8.82
CA GLU A 104 7.57 -22.85 -8.44
C GLU A 104 7.45 -23.13 -6.94
N ARG A 105 8.46 -23.76 -6.33
CA ARG A 105 8.50 -23.97 -4.88
C ARG A 105 8.61 -22.65 -4.13
N ILE A 106 9.49 -21.75 -4.58
CA ILE A 106 9.63 -20.40 -4.02
C ILE A 106 8.29 -19.65 -4.10
N LEU A 107 7.66 -19.62 -5.27
CA LEU A 107 6.35 -18.98 -5.46
C LEU A 107 5.28 -19.57 -4.53
N SER A 108 5.19 -20.91 -4.45
CA SER A 108 4.20 -21.58 -3.60
C SER A 108 4.39 -21.31 -2.10
N HIS A 109 5.64 -21.06 -1.68
CA HIS A 109 5.97 -20.74 -0.30
C HIS A 109 5.47 -19.34 0.09
N TYR A 110 5.71 -18.32 -0.74
CA TYR A 110 5.29 -16.95 -0.44
C TYR A 110 3.83 -16.64 -0.77
N TYR A 111 3.31 -17.26 -1.83
CA TYR A 111 1.99 -16.95 -2.36
C TYR A 111 1.00 -18.08 -2.10
N GLY A 112 0.89 -18.47 -0.82
CA GLY A 112 -0.02 -19.53 -0.38
C GLY A 112 -1.46 -19.33 -0.86
N GLY A 113 -2.12 -20.44 -1.22
CA GLY A 113 -3.49 -20.41 -1.76
C GLY A 113 -3.59 -19.87 -3.19
N THR A 114 -2.49 -19.89 -3.95
CA THR A 114 -2.48 -19.62 -5.39
C THR A 114 -2.02 -20.85 -6.16
N VAL A 115 -2.25 -20.85 -7.47
CA VAL A 115 -1.75 -21.86 -8.40
C VAL A 115 -1.07 -21.17 -9.59
N LEU A 116 -0.17 -21.89 -10.25
CA LEU A 116 0.37 -21.43 -11.53
C LEU A 116 -0.73 -21.48 -12.59
N ASP A 117 -0.78 -20.43 -13.39
CA ASP A 117 -1.71 -20.23 -14.48
C ASP A 117 -1.00 -19.59 -15.68
N SER A 118 -1.73 -19.38 -16.77
CA SER A 118 -1.20 -18.82 -18.00
C SER A 118 -1.91 -17.53 -18.40
N LEU A 119 -1.11 -16.50 -18.65
CA LEU A 119 -1.52 -15.26 -19.27
C LEU A 119 -1.29 -15.36 -20.79
N PRO A 120 -2.31 -15.17 -21.64
CA PRO A 120 -2.11 -15.05 -23.08
C PRO A 120 -1.27 -13.80 -23.41
N PRO A 121 -0.70 -13.69 -24.62
CA PRO A 121 0.01 -12.49 -25.05
C PRO A 121 -0.81 -11.23 -24.75
N ALA A 122 -0.21 -10.31 -24.00
CA ALA A 122 -0.84 -9.11 -23.50
C ALA A 122 0.08 -7.91 -23.71
N GLN A 123 -0.51 -6.74 -23.95
CA GLN A 123 0.21 -5.48 -23.99
C GLN A 123 0.17 -4.82 -22.61
N MET A 124 1.18 -4.00 -22.34
CA MET A 124 1.32 -3.16 -21.18
C MET A 124 1.46 -1.71 -21.62
N SER A 125 0.82 -0.81 -20.87
CA SER A 125 1.00 0.63 -21.02
C SER A 125 1.64 1.23 -19.75
N VAL A 126 2.79 1.88 -19.91
CA VAL A 126 3.60 2.42 -18.81
C VAL A 126 3.68 3.94 -18.92
N ARG A 127 3.22 4.67 -17.90
CA ARG A 127 3.48 6.11 -17.82
C ARG A 127 4.95 6.36 -17.48
N LEU A 128 5.62 7.17 -18.30
CA LEU A 128 7.00 7.61 -18.05
C LEU A 128 6.98 8.94 -17.30
N THR A 129 7.03 8.89 -15.97
CA THR A 129 6.79 10.07 -15.11
C THR A 129 7.83 11.16 -15.27
N ALA A 130 9.08 10.80 -15.60
CA ALA A 130 10.15 11.76 -15.87
C ALA A 130 9.90 12.62 -17.12
N GLN A 131 8.97 12.21 -18.00
CA GLN A 131 8.60 12.93 -19.23
C GLN A 131 7.24 13.65 -19.10
N ASP A 132 6.69 13.75 -17.89
CA ASP A 132 5.42 14.42 -17.67
C ASP A 132 5.48 15.91 -18.00
N ASN A 133 4.39 16.42 -18.57
CA ASN A 133 4.21 17.83 -18.92
C ASN A 133 5.22 18.38 -19.95
N SER A 134 5.84 17.51 -20.75
CA SER A 134 6.70 17.90 -21.88
C SER A 134 6.19 17.36 -23.22
N THR A 135 6.75 17.87 -24.32
CA THR A 135 6.66 17.24 -25.64
C THR A 135 7.35 15.88 -25.58
N LEU A 136 6.84 14.90 -26.33
CA LEU A 136 7.54 13.64 -26.55
C LEU A 136 8.50 13.79 -27.72
N ASP A 137 9.79 13.76 -27.43
CA ASP A 137 10.86 13.91 -28.42
C ASP A 137 11.62 12.58 -28.56
N VAL A 138 11.44 11.92 -29.70
CA VAL A 138 11.90 10.54 -29.92
C VAL A 138 12.62 10.41 -31.25
N TYR A 139 13.69 9.63 -31.28
CA TYR A 139 14.36 9.23 -32.52
C TYR A 139 14.68 7.74 -32.51
N SER A 140 15.19 7.23 -33.63
CA SER A 140 15.77 5.88 -33.72
C SER A 140 16.88 5.85 -34.75
N ASP A 141 17.92 5.05 -34.51
CA ASP A 141 19.07 4.94 -35.42
C ASP A 141 18.64 4.37 -36.78
N ALA A 142 17.64 3.47 -36.81
CA ALA A 142 17.10 2.86 -38.03
C ALA A 142 15.92 3.64 -38.67
N GLY A 143 15.55 4.78 -38.07
CA GLY A 143 14.32 5.52 -38.37
C GLY A 143 13.12 5.00 -37.55
N LEU A 144 12.01 5.71 -37.62
CA LEU A 144 10.78 5.42 -36.87
C LEU A 144 9.56 5.56 -37.79
N VAL A 145 8.37 5.18 -37.31
CA VAL A 145 7.10 5.38 -38.01
C VAL A 145 6.23 6.32 -37.18
N VAL A 146 5.78 7.41 -37.79
CA VAL A 146 4.89 8.39 -37.15
C VAL A 146 3.91 8.92 -38.19
N ASN A 147 2.64 9.06 -37.82
CA ASN A 147 1.56 9.43 -38.75
C ASN A 147 1.51 8.53 -40.02
N GLY A 148 1.80 7.23 -39.84
CA GLY A 148 1.86 6.25 -40.94
C GLY A 148 3.03 6.43 -41.91
N GLN A 149 3.97 7.33 -41.62
CA GLN A 149 5.13 7.60 -42.46
C GLN A 149 6.41 7.14 -41.77
N ARG A 150 7.26 6.43 -42.52
CA ARG A 150 8.60 6.06 -42.06
C ARG A 150 9.56 7.24 -42.27
N THR A 151 10.30 7.60 -41.22
CA THR A 151 11.35 8.63 -41.27
C THR A 151 12.69 8.05 -41.74
N ALA A 152 13.61 8.92 -42.14
CA ALA A 152 14.98 8.52 -42.41
C ALA A 152 15.70 8.15 -41.09
N PRO A 153 16.73 7.27 -41.14
CA PRO A 153 17.64 7.00 -40.04
C PRO A 153 18.09 8.27 -39.30
N GLY A 154 17.90 8.31 -37.97
CA GLY A 154 18.31 9.43 -37.12
C GLY A 154 17.42 10.67 -37.15
N GLU A 155 16.36 10.72 -37.97
CA GLU A 155 15.33 11.76 -37.84
C GLU A 155 14.53 11.59 -36.54
N ALA A 156 14.14 12.71 -35.93
CA ALA A 156 13.41 12.74 -34.67
C ALA A 156 11.96 13.19 -34.90
N ALA A 157 11.03 12.59 -34.16
CA ALA A 157 9.64 13.00 -34.08
C ALA A 157 9.36 13.67 -32.74
N HIS A 158 8.69 14.82 -32.81
CA HIS A 158 8.27 15.63 -31.68
C HIS A 158 6.74 15.65 -31.63
N LEU A 159 6.15 15.07 -30.59
CA LEU A 159 4.71 14.93 -30.44
C LEU A 159 4.19 15.82 -29.31
N THR A 160 3.23 16.69 -29.64
CA THR A 160 2.49 17.51 -28.66
C THR A 160 1.02 17.10 -28.67
N ALA A 161 0.52 16.60 -27.53
CA ALA A 161 -0.85 16.12 -27.42
C ALA A 161 -1.89 17.23 -27.56
N LEU A 162 -3.03 16.93 -28.21
CA LEU A 162 -4.09 17.91 -28.49
C LEU A 162 -5.35 17.68 -27.62
N PRO A 163 -6.07 18.74 -27.19
CA PRO A 163 -7.28 18.64 -26.37
C PRO A 163 -8.43 17.79 -26.95
N GLY A 164 -8.46 17.59 -28.26
CA GLY A 164 -9.46 16.77 -28.96
C GLY A 164 -9.04 15.31 -29.18
N GLY A 165 -7.91 14.89 -28.61
CA GLY A 165 -7.23 13.65 -28.98
C GLY A 165 -6.23 13.86 -30.13
N GLY A 166 -5.36 12.88 -30.34
CA GLY A 166 -4.27 12.98 -31.32
C GLY A 166 -3.12 13.88 -30.88
N ALA A 167 -2.23 14.19 -31.82
CA ALA A 167 -1.03 14.99 -31.58
C ALA A 167 -0.66 15.86 -32.80
N GLN A 168 -0.06 17.01 -32.53
CA GLN A 168 0.78 17.69 -33.50
C GLN A 168 2.11 16.94 -33.60
N VAL A 169 2.55 16.68 -34.83
CA VAL A 169 3.81 16.01 -35.16
C VAL A 169 4.72 16.99 -35.87
N VAL A 170 5.93 17.14 -35.37
CA VAL A 170 7.03 17.83 -36.08
C VAL A 170 8.16 16.82 -36.23
N VAL A 171 8.62 16.57 -37.45
CA VAL A 171 9.81 15.75 -37.72
C VAL A 171 10.98 16.64 -38.07
N THR A 172 12.14 16.36 -37.46
CA THR A 172 13.36 17.15 -37.60
C THR A 172 14.54 16.27 -38.01
N SER A 173 15.58 16.90 -38.58
CA SER A 173 16.85 16.24 -38.89
C SER A 173 17.66 16.00 -37.60
N GLY A 174 17.27 14.97 -36.86
CA GLY A 174 17.76 14.67 -35.50
C GLY A 174 17.18 15.60 -34.44
N CYS A 175 17.39 15.26 -33.17
CA CYS A 175 16.70 15.85 -32.01
C CYS A 175 16.77 17.39 -31.87
N GLY A 176 17.76 18.04 -32.47
CA GLY A 176 17.92 19.51 -32.46
C GLY A 176 18.06 20.12 -33.84
N GLY A 177 17.70 19.38 -34.89
CA GLY A 177 17.86 19.80 -36.28
C GLY A 177 16.72 20.67 -36.81
N GLY A 178 16.83 21.03 -38.09
CA GLY A 178 15.76 21.74 -38.80
C GLY A 178 14.55 20.86 -39.06
N VAL A 179 13.38 21.48 -39.17
CA VAL A 179 12.12 20.80 -39.53
C VAL A 179 12.22 20.21 -40.93
N VAL A 180 11.89 18.92 -41.04
CA VAL A 180 11.76 18.18 -42.30
C VAL A 180 10.31 18.27 -42.78
N TRP A 181 9.35 17.97 -41.89
CA TRP A 181 7.91 18.10 -42.17
C TRP A 181 7.08 18.19 -40.89
N GLU A 182 5.82 18.62 -41.02
CA GLU A 182 4.86 18.73 -39.93
C GLU A 182 3.52 18.11 -40.32
N ALA A 183 2.79 17.58 -39.34
CA ALA A 183 1.45 17.05 -39.53
C ALA A 183 0.62 17.14 -38.24
N VAL A 184 -0.66 16.83 -38.36
CA VAL A 184 -1.53 16.49 -37.22
C VAL A 184 -2.00 15.07 -37.42
N THR A 185 -1.98 14.27 -36.36
CA THR A 185 -2.37 12.86 -36.41
C THR A 185 -3.42 12.55 -35.35
N GLU A 186 -4.38 11.69 -35.69
CA GLU A 186 -5.31 11.10 -34.73
C GLU A 186 -4.69 9.92 -33.97
N HIS A 187 -3.51 9.46 -34.40
CA HIS A 187 -2.75 8.37 -33.78
C HIS A 187 -1.51 8.93 -33.09
N PRO A 188 -1.58 9.32 -31.80
CA PRO A 188 -0.54 10.08 -31.10
C PRO A 188 0.62 9.18 -30.62
N TRP A 189 1.11 8.31 -31.50
CA TRP A 189 2.16 7.34 -31.23
C TRP A 189 3.28 7.44 -32.26
N VAL A 190 4.47 7.15 -31.77
CA VAL A 190 5.68 6.88 -32.54
C VAL A 190 5.92 5.38 -32.43
N ASP A 191 5.89 4.71 -33.56
CA ASP A 191 6.17 3.28 -33.68
C ASP A 191 7.63 3.06 -34.11
N PRO A 192 8.24 1.93 -33.69
CA PRO A 192 9.47 1.43 -34.30
C PRO A 192 9.23 1.06 -35.77
N VAL A 193 10.31 0.89 -36.54
CA VAL A 193 10.20 0.38 -37.93
C VAL A 193 9.77 -1.09 -38.00
N ASP A 194 9.98 -1.84 -36.92
CA ASP A 194 9.50 -3.20 -36.74
C ASP A 194 8.80 -3.31 -35.38
N LEU A 195 7.53 -3.74 -35.41
CA LEU A 195 6.72 -3.95 -34.21
C LEU A 195 7.02 -5.28 -33.52
N SER A 196 7.84 -6.16 -34.11
CA SER A 196 8.22 -7.43 -33.49
C SER A 196 8.96 -7.23 -32.17
N PRO A 197 8.77 -8.12 -31.17
CA PRO A 197 9.38 -7.95 -29.84
C PRO A 197 10.91 -8.10 -29.87
N ASP A 198 11.46 -9.05 -30.63
CA ASP A 198 12.91 -9.33 -30.69
C ASP A 198 13.64 -8.51 -31.77
N ARG A 199 13.34 -7.21 -31.86
CA ARG A 199 13.96 -6.32 -32.84
C ARG A 199 15.41 -5.96 -32.47
N PRO A 200 16.26 -5.67 -33.47
CA PRO A 200 17.61 -5.13 -33.27
C PRO A 200 17.63 -3.83 -32.46
N ALA A 201 18.69 -3.62 -31.67
CA ALA A 201 18.80 -2.46 -30.78
C ALA A 201 18.85 -1.10 -31.49
N ASP A 202 19.34 -1.05 -32.74
CA ASP A 202 19.32 0.16 -33.58
C ASP A 202 17.90 0.56 -34.02
N GLN A 203 16.91 -0.32 -33.84
CA GLN A 203 15.49 -0.07 -34.12
C GLN A 203 14.69 0.31 -32.87
N PHE A 204 15.33 0.38 -31.69
CA PHE A 204 14.67 0.89 -30.50
C PHE A 204 14.38 2.38 -30.66
N LEU A 205 13.28 2.81 -30.04
CA LEU A 205 12.96 4.23 -29.90
C LEU A 205 13.80 4.79 -28.75
N LYS A 206 14.39 5.97 -28.93
CA LYS A 206 15.24 6.63 -27.93
C LYS A 206 14.70 8.02 -27.64
N LEU A 207 14.68 8.39 -26.36
CA LEU A 207 14.35 9.75 -25.96
C LEU A 207 15.48 10.71 -26.31
N CYS A 208 15.15 11.86 -26.89
CA CYS A 208 16.13 12.86 -27.32
C CYS A 208 16.93 13.52 -26.19
N ASN A 209 16.42 13.51 -24.96
CA ASN A 209 17.04 14.19 -23.82
C ASN A 209 18.17 13.39 -23.15
N ASN A 210 18.14 12.05 -23.24
CA ASN A 210 19.06 11.19 -22.50
C ASN A 210 19.45 9.89 -23.24
N ASP A 211 19.04 9.73 -24.50
CA ASP A 211 19.27 8.53 -25.32
C ASP A 211 18.72 7.22 -24.72
N ALA A 212 17.82 7.30 -23.72
CA ALA A 212 17.25 6.11 -23.09
C ALA A 212 16.43 5.30 -24.11
N PRO A 213 16.76 4.02 -24.34
CA PRO A 213 16.09 3.20 -25.33
C PRO A 213 14.86 2.49 -24.75
N TYR A 214 13.82 2.37 -25.57
CA TYR A 214 12.55 1.72 -25.24
C TYR A 214 12.14 0.74 -26.35
N ARG A 215 11.59 -0.40 -25.92
CA ARG A 215 10.86 -1.33 -26.79
C ARG A 215 9.42 -0.84 -26.98
N GLY A 216 8.72 -1.44 -27.94
CA GLY A 216 7.36 -1.05 -28.28
C GLY A 216 7.29 0.36 -28.87
N ALA A 217 6.14 1.01 -28.70
CA ALA A 217 5.83 2.35 -29.16
C ALA A 217 5.88 3.37 -28.01
N LEU A 218 6.10 4.64 -28.34
CA LEU A 218 6.02 5.76 -27.40
C LEU A 218 4.94 6.72 -27.86
N GLY A 219 4.07 7.16 -26.96
CA GLY A 219 2.94 8.02 -27.28
C GLY A 219 2.70 9.12 -26.27
N VAL A 220 1.82 10.05 -26.63
CA VAL A 220 1.39 11.15 -25.78
C VAL A 220 -0.12 11.15 -25.60
N VAL A 221 -0.56 11.45 -24.38
CA VAL A 221 -1.97 11.64 -24.05
C VAL A 221 -2.14 12.87 -23.17
N LEU A 222 -3.37 13.42 -23.13
CA LEU A 222 -3.73 14.45 -22.15
C LEU A 222 -4.53 13.83 -21.01
N ASP A 223 -4.08 14.08 -19.79
CA ASP A 223 -4.75 13.76 -18.55
C ASP A 223 -5.12 15.06 -17.85
N ASN A 224 -6.41 15.42 -17.87
CA ASN A 224 -6.91 16.69 -17.33
C ASN A 224 -6.14 17.92 -17.85
N GLY A 225 -5.77 17.90 -19.14
CA GLY A 225 -5.01 18.96 -19.80
C GLY A 225 -3.49 18.91 -19.58
N SER A 226 -3.00 17.97 -18.78
CA SER A 226 -1.57 17.73 -18.59
C SER A 226 -1.06 16.65 -19.56
N ALA A 227 0.04 16.92 -20.25
CA ALA A 227 0.65 15.93 -21.15
C ALA A 227 1.30 14.79 -20.36
N ARG A 228 1.07 13.56 -20.80
CA ARG A 228 1.66 12.32 -20.27
C ARG A 228 2.31 11.56 -21.40
N THR A 229 3.51 11.06 -21.15
CA THR A 229 4.18 10.12 -22.05
C THR A 229 3.88 8.70 -21.61
N VAL A 230 3.54 7.86 -22.58
CA VAL A 230 3.20 6.45 -22.37
C VAL A 230 4.08 5.57 -23.27
N ASN A 231 4.66 4.52 -22.69
CA ASN A 231 5.29 3.45 -23.45
C ASN A 231 4.32 2.26 -23.56
N LEU A 232 4.00 1.85 -24.79
CA LEU A 232 3.13 0.73 -25.11
C LEU A 232 3.97 -0.42 -25.68
N LEU A 233 3.98 -1.56 -25.01
CA LEU A 233 4.83 -2.71 -25.36
C LEU A 233 4.20 -4.03 -24.93
N ASP A 234 4.76 -5.15 -25.41
CA ASP A 234 4.32 -6.47 -24.96
C ASP A 234 4.74 -6.72 -23.51
N MET A 235 3.92 -7.45 -22.74
CA MET A 235 4.18 -7.81 -21.34
C MET A 235 5.58 -8.41 -21.13
N GLU A 236 6.01 -9.32 -22.01
CA GLU A 236 7.32 -9.95 -21.88
C GLU A 236 8.47 -8.95 -22.08
N ASP A 237 8.31 -7.99 -23.00
CA ASP A 237 9.30 -6.94 -23.24
C ASP A 237 9.33 -5.90 -22.10
N TYR A 238 8.17 -5.62 -21.49
CA TYR A 238 8.09 -4.82 -20.25
C TYR A 238 8.91 -5.45 -19.13
N LEU A 239 8.79 -6.76 -18.93
CA LEU A 239 9.51 -7.48 -17.88
C LEU A 239 11.03 -7.50 -18.09
N LEU A 240 11.52 -7.39 -19.33
CA LEU A 240 12.96 -7.23 -19.59
C LEU A 240 13.52 -5.94 -18.97
N GLY A 241 12.69 -4.90 -18.85
CA GLY A 241 13.05 -3.62 -18.21
C GLY A 241 12.78 -3.56 -16.70
N VAL A 242 11.98 -4.49 -16.14
CA VAL A 242 11.62 -4.53 -14.70
C VAL A 242 12.52 -5.47 -13.92
N VAL A 243 12.59 -6.75 -14.35
CA VAL A 243 13.29 -7.80 -13.59
C VAL A 243 14.75 -7.45 -13.25
N PRO A 244 15.58 -6.90 -14.15
CA PRO A 244 16.96 -6.53 -13.81
C PRO A 244 17.09 -5.30 -12.90
N VAL A 245 16.02 -4.53 -12.70
CA VAL A 245 15.99 -3.40 -11.76
C VAL A 245 15.54 -3.87 -10.38
N GLU A 246 14.66 -4.86 -10.33
CA GLU A 246 14.12 -5.42 -9.08
C GLU A 246 15.01 -6.51 -8.49
N ALA A 247 15.69 -7.33 -9.30
CA ALA A 247 16.55 -8.40 -8.83
C ALA A 247 17.95 -8.35 -9.47
N LYS A 248 18.94 -8.83 -8.73
CA LYS A 248 20.34 -8.82 -9.19
C LYS A 248 20.58 -9.90 -10.24
N ALA A 249 20.86 -9.50 -11.47
CA ALA A 249 21.12 -10.43 -12.57
C ALA A 249 22.26 -11.43 -12.27
N GLU A 250 23.31 -10.98 -11.56
CA GLU A 250 24.46 -11.80 -11.14
C GLU A 250 24.10 -12.97 -10.20
N TRP A 251 22.90 -12.99 -9.62
CA TRP A 251 22.43 -14.14 -8.87
C TRP A 251 22.34 -15.41 -9.72
N ALA A 252 22.05 -15.29 -11.02
CA ALA A 252 22.04 -16.43 -11.95
C ALA A 252 23.36 -17.22 -11.92
N ASP A 253 24.48 -16.50 -11.83
CA ASP A 253 25.83 -17.09 -11.88
C ASP A 253 26.24 -17.75 -10.54
N SER A 254 25.43 -17.56 -9.50
CA SER A 254 25.71 -18.01 -8.13
C SER A 254 24.57 -18.83 -7.53
N GLY A 255 23.88 -19.63 -8.35
CA GLY A 255 22.82 -20.56 -7.92
C GLY A 255 21.43 -19.94 -7.76
N GLY A 256 21.26 -18.66 -8.13
CA GLY A 256 20.03 -17.90 -7.98
C GLY A 256 19.13 -17.82 -9.21
N ALA A 257 19.38 -18.64 -10.25
CA ALA A 257 18.58 -18.60 -11.49
C ALA A 257 17.08 -18.83 -11.22
N GLU A 258 16.74 -19.78 -10.35
CA GLU A 258 15.34 -20.06 -9.97
C GLU A 258 14.69 -18.92 -9.18
N ALA A 259 15.47 -18.11 -8.45
CA ALA A 259 14.97 -16.90 -7.81
C ALA A 259 14.59 -15.83 -8.85
N LEU A 260 15.39 -15.69 -9.92
CA LEU A 260 15.06 -14.78 -11.03
C LEU A 260 13.82 -15.25 -11.80
N ARG A 261 13.63 -16.57 -11.98
CA ARG A 261 12.41 -17.13 -12.58
C ARG A 261 11.19 -16.87 -11.72
N ALA A 262 11.28 -17.06 -10.40
CA ALA A 262 10.22 -16.69 -9.47
C ALA A 262 9.93 -15.18 -9.52
N GLN A 263 10.97 -14.34 -9.56
CA GLN A 263 10.82 -12.88 -9.71
C GLN A 263 10.09 -12.50 -10.99
N ALA A 264 10.39 -13.13 -12.13
CA ALA A 264 9.71 -12.86 -13.39
C ALA A 264 8.20 -13.19 -13.32
N VAL A 265 7.83 -14.34 -12.73
CA VAL A 265 6.43 -14.73 -12.55
C VAL A 265 5.69 -13.80 -11.59
N ALA A 266 6.32 -13.43 -10.47
CA ALA A 266 5.75 -12.48 -9.52
C ALA A 266 5.59 -11.08 -10.15
N ALA A 267 6.60 -10.59 -10.87
CA ALA A 267 6.52 -9.30 -11.55
C ALA A 267 5.41 -9.29 -12.62
N ARG A 268 5.26 -10.38 -13.39
CA ARG A 268 4.21 -10.54 -14.41
C ARG A 268 2.81 -10.57 -13.79
N SER A 269 2.62 -11.34 -12.73
CA SER A 269 1.31 -11.48 -12.07
C SER A 269 0.88 -10.15 -11.46
N TYR A 270 1.81 -9.44 -10.81
CA TYR A 270 1.57 -8.07 -10.33
C TYR A 270 1.15 -7.14 -11.49
N ALA A 271 1.98 -7.03 -12.53
CA ALA A 271 1.74 -6.15 -13.68
C ALA A 271 0.39 -6.44 -14.38
N ALA A 272 0.00 -7.71 -14.50
CA ALA A 272 -1.26 -8.12 -15.10
C ALA A 272 -2.52 -7.70 -14.29
N THR A 273 -2.35 -7.31 -13.02
CA THR A 273 -3.46 -6.80 -12.20
C THR A 273 -3.52 -5.27 -12.12
N GLU A 274 -2.50 -4.60 -12.64
CA GLU A 274 -2.37 -3.15 -12.55
C GLU A 274 -3.28 -2.44 -13.56
N HIS A 275 -3.94 -1.38 -13.11
CA HIS A 275 -4.66 -0.45 -13.97
C HIS A 275 -4.75 0.92 -13.30
N ARG A 276 -3.64 1.67 -13.35
CA ARG A 276 -3.45 2.90 -12.57
C ARG A 276 -4.21 4.10 -13.12
N SER A 277 -4.45 4.13 -14.42
CA SER A 277 -5.17 5.22 -15.08
C SER A 277 -5.86 4.72 -16.36
N SER A 278 -6.71 5.56 -16.95
CA SER A 278 -7.36 5.22 -18.21
C SER A 278 -6.41 5.12 -19.41
N TYR A 279 -5.15 5.53 -19.26
CA TYR A 279 -4.16 5.61 -20.34
C TYR A 279 -2.87 4.82 -20.07
N ALA A 280 -2.70 4.31 -18.86
CA ALA A 280 -1.54 3.54 -18.44
C ALA A 280 -1.95 2.52 -17.38
N ASP A 281 -1.58 1.27 -17.61
CA ASP A 281 -1.75 0.17 -16.67
C ASP A 281 -0.86 0.38 -15.44
N THR A 282 0.37 0.85 -15.65
CA THR A 282 1.39 1.04 -14.59
C THR A 282 2.20 2.34 -14.76
N CYS A 283 3.15 2.58 -13.87
CA CYS A 283 4.07 3.72 -13.87
C CYS A 283 5.52 3.27 -13.64
N ASP A 284 6.51 4.09 -14.01
CA ASP A 284 7.95 3.78 -13.97
C ASP A 284 8.64 4.03 -12.60
N THR A 285 7.86 4.11 -11.51
CA THR A 285 8.36 4.45 -10.17
C THR A 285 8.12 3.34 -9.15
N GLN A 286 8.66 3.50 -7.94
CA GLN A 286 8.48 2.58 -6.83
C GLN A 286 7.02 2.52 -6.30
N ASP A 287 6.15 3.46 -6.69
CA ASP A 287 4.71 3.38 -6.39
C ASP A 287 4.01 2.26 -7.19
N CYS A 288 4.68 1.80 -8.25
CA CYS A 288 4.27 0.71 -9.13
C CYS A 288 5.39 -0.37 -9.14
N GLN A 289 6.11 -0.52 -10.25
CA GLN A 289 7.35 -1.29 -10.36
C GLN A 289 8.37 -0.40 -11.07
N VAL A 290 9.64 -0.48 -10.69
CA VAL A 290 10.64 0.35 -11.36
C VAL A 290 10.89 -0.19 -12.76
N TYR A 291 10.51 0.60 -13.78
CA TYR A 291 10.68 0.25 -15.18
C TYR A 291 11.87 1.01 -15.78
N GLY A 292 12.92 0.28 -16.14
CA GLY A 292 14.19 0.86 -16.60
C GLY A 292 14.32 1.09 -18.11
N GLY A 293 13.32 0.69 -18.90
CA GLY A 293 13.44 0.63 -20.36
C GLY A 293 14.44 -0.43 -20.84
N ALA A 294 14.74 -0.43 -22.14
CA ALA A 294 15.62 -1.43 -22.76
C ALA A 294 17.09 -1.28 -22.34
N GLY A 295 17.47 -0.12 -21.80
CA GLY A 295 18.84 0.16 -21.36
C GLY A 295 19.25 -0.57 -20.08
N LYS A 296 18.30 -1.22 -19.39
CA LYS A 296 18.55 -2.00 -18.17
C LYS A 296 18.54 -3.51 -18.38
N GLU A 297 18.29 -3.97 -19.60
CA GLU A 297 18.20 -5.40 -19.90
C GLU A 297 19.53 -6.12 -19.63
N ASP A 298 19.43 -7.32 -19.05
CA ASP A 298 20.55 -8.22 -18.83
C ASP A 298 20.21 -9.60 -19.41
N PRO A 299 21.12 -10.28 -20.14
CA PRO A 299 20.85 -11.61 -20.70
C PRO A 299 20.42 -12.65 -19.65
N ARG A 300 20.92 -12.56 -18.42
CA ARG A 300 20.61 -13.52 -17.34
C ARG A 300 19.17 -13.38 -16.86
N THR A 301 18.68 -12.14 -16.69
CA THR A 301 17.27 -11.90 -16.35
C THR A 301 16.36 -12.07 -17.56
N THR A 302 16.86 -11.80 -18.77
CA THR A 302 16.15 -12.08 -20.03
C THR A 302 15.81 -13.56 -20.14
N GLU A 303 16.76 -14.45 -19.83
CA GLU A 303 16.51 -15.90 -19.79
C GLU A 303 15.44 -16.27 -18.75
N ALA A 304 15.45 -15.66 -17.57
CA ALA A 304 14.43 -15.89 -16.54
C ALA A 304 13.03 -15.44 -16.98
N VAL A 305 12.93 -14.29 -17.67
CA VAL A 305 11.66 -13.80 -18.24
C VAL A 305 11.18 -14.73 -19.35
N ARG A 306 12.02 -15.03 -20.35
CA ARG A 306 11.66 -15.83 -21.52
C ARG A 306 11.33 -17.29 -21.16
N SER A 307 12.08 -17.92 -20.23
CA SER A 307 11.79 -19.28 -19.74
C SER A 307 10.54 -19.40 -18.86
N THR A 308 9.93 -18.27 -18.48
CA THR A 308 8.67 -18.20 -17.72
C THR A 308 7.58 -17.44 -18.47
N ALA A 309 7.72 -17.28 -19.79
CA ALA A 309 6.79 -16.50 -20.59
C ALA A 309 5.34 -16.94 -20.38
N GLY A 310 4.46 -15.98 -20.10
CA GLY A 310 3.05 -16.20 -19.81
C GLY A 310 2.74 -16.88 -18.46
N ALA A 311 3.71 -17.32 -17.67
CA ALA A 311 3.43 -17.91 -16.36
C ALA A 311 3.07 -16.82 -15.33
N VAL A 312 1.92 -16.99 -14.67
CA VAL A 312 1.37 -16.10 -13.64
C VAL A 312 0.80 -16.90 -12.47
N LEU A 313 0.51 -16.23 -11.36
CA LEU A 313 -0.21 -16.81 -10.22
C LEU A 313 -1.66 -16.37 -10.21
N SER A 314 -2.56 -17.34 -9.99
CA SER A 314 -3.99 -17.09 -9.89
C SER A 314 -4.62 -17.74 -8.65
N ARG A 315 -5.75 -17.19 -8.21
CA ARG A 315 -6.64 -17.74 -7.18
C ARG A 315 -8.06 -17.68 -7.71
N ASP A 316 -8.77 -18.80 -7.67
CA ASP A 316 -10.14 -18.94 -8.20
C ASP A 316 -10.28 -18.46 -9.67
N GLY A 317 -9.27 -18.73 -10.49
CA GLY A 317 -9.23 -18.36 -11.91
C GLY A 317 -9.01 -16.86 -12.18
N LYS A 318 -8.61 -16.09 -11.16
CA LYS A 318 -8.24 -14.68 -11.29
C LYS A 318 -6.77 -14.49 -10.95
N ILE A 319 -6.05 -13.76 -11.80
CA ILE A 319 -4.66 -13.38 -11.53
C ILE A 319 -4.62 -12.53 -10.26
N VAL A 320 -3.63 -12.79 -9.41
CA VAL A 320 -3.46 -12.08 -8.13
C VAL A 320 -2.26 -11.14 -8.16
N ALA A 321 -2.37 -10.02 -7.46
CA ALA A 321 -1.28 -9.07 -7.30
C ALA A 321 -0.22 -9.65 -6.36
N THR A 322 0.90 -10.11 -6.91
CA THR A 322 2.00 -10.73 -6.15
C THR A 322 3.05 -9.69 -5.79
N GLU A 323 2.84 -9.01 -4.67
CA GLU A 323 3.80 -8.06 -4.12
C GLU A 323 5.12 -8.75 -3.73
N PHE A 324 6.22 -8.03 -3.80
CA PHE A 324 7.53 -8.51 -3.35
C PHE A 324 8.32 -7.36 -2.73
N SER A 325 9.30 -7.69 -1.89
CA SER A 325 10.16 -6.70 -1.24
C SER A 325 11.61 -7.17 -1.23
N SER A 326 12.56 -6.24 -1.05
CA SER A 326 13.99 -6.58 -1.08
C SER A 326 14.33 -7.65 -0.05
N SER A 327 13.94 -7.44 1.21
CA SER A 327 14.27 -8.35 2.31
C SER A 327 13.14 -8.38 3.35
N THR A 328 12.75 -9.57 3.75
CA THR A 328 11.65 -9.79 4.70
C THR A 328 12.09 -9.60 6.15
N GLY A 329 13.39 -9.72 6.44
CA GLY A 329 13.90 -9.73 7.81
C GLY A 329 13.71 -11.08 8.51
N GLY A 330 13.51 -12.15 7.74
CA GLY A 330 13.28 -13.51 8.26
C GLY A 330 11.81 -13.92 8.35
N TYR A 331 10.86 -13.00 8.11
CA TYR A 331 9.43 -13.32 8.08
C TYR A 331 8.66 -12.34 7.20
N SER A 332 7.79 -12.86 6.32
CA SER A 332 6.92 -12.00 5.53
C SER A 332 5.83 -11.35 6.41
N SER A 333 5.34 -10.17 6.01
CA SER A 333 4.41 -9.40 6.86
C SER A 333 3.01 -10.02 6.96
N GLY A 334 2.69 -10.98 6.09
CA GLY A 334 1.31 -11.42 5.83
C GLY A 334 0.46 -10.37 5.11
N GLY A 335 -0.86 -10.59 5.09
CA GLY A 335 -1.85 -9.73 4.45
C GLY A 335 -2.66 -10.52 3.41
N GLU A 336 -2.52 -10.17 2.14
CA GLU A 336 -3.14 -10.89 1.00
C GLU A 336 -2.71 -12.36 0.90
N PHE A 337 -1.48 -12.63 1.34
CA PHE A 337 -0.91 -13.96 1.47
C PHE A 337 -0.61 -14.25 2.95
N PRO A 338 -0.69 -15.52 3.38
CA PRO A 338 -0.27 -15.89 4.73
C PRO A 338 1.16 -15.41 5.02
N ALA A 339 1.39 -14.97 6.26
CA ALA A 339 2.75 -14.71 6.72
C ALA A 339 3.53 -16.03 6.73
N VAL A 340 4.77 -16.02 6.25
CA VAL A 340 5.65 -17.18 6.21
C VAL A 340 7.04 -16.84 6.71
N GLU A 341 7.65 -17.80 7.38
CA GLU A 341 9.06 -17.74 7.78
C GLU A 341 9.94 -17.79 6.54
N ASP A 342 10.88 -16.85 6.44
CA ASP A 342 11.79 -16.67 5.30
C ASP A 342 13.25 -16.87 5.76
N LEU A 343 13.63 -18.13 5.95
CA LEU A 343 14.99 -18.52 6.33
C LEU A 343 16.02 -18.19 5.23
N GLY A 344 15.59 -18.07 3.98
CA GLY A 344 16.46 -17.69 2.86
C GLY A 344 16.99 -16.27 3.00
N ASP A 345 16.27 -15.39 3.69
CA ASP A 345 16.59 -13.97 3.85
C ASP A 345 17.87 -13.73 4.66
N ALA A 346 18.41 -14.75 5.34
CA ALA A 346 19.68 -14.67 6.05
C ALA A 346 20.88 -14.27 5.17
N LEU A 347 20.76 -14.38 3.83
CA LEU A 347 21.78 -13.85 2.89
C LEU A 347 21.67 -12.35 2.62
N SER A 348 20.58 -11.71 3.04
CA SER A 348 20.34 -10.29 2.83
C SER A 348 21.36 -9.46 3.63
N PRO A 349 22.05 -8.49 3.00
CA PRO A 349 22.87 -7.52 3.74
C PRO A 349 22.02 -6.55 4.58
N ASN A 350 20.70 -6.59 4.41
CA ASN A 350 19.74 -5.82 5.21
C ASN A 350 18.85 -6.74 6.05
N HIS A 351 19.24 -8.01 6.28
CA HIS A 351 18.49 -8.91 7.15
C HIS A 351 18.33 -8.28 8.53
N ASP A 352 19.44 -7.75 9.06
CA ASP A 352 19.51 -6.91 10.24
C ASP A 352 20.07 -5.54 9.87
N TRP A 353 19.66 -4.51 10.59
CA TRP A 353 20.20 -3.16 10.46
C TRP A 353 20.09 -2.39 11.76
N THR A 354 20.95 -1.39 11.91
CA THR A 354 20.87 -0.40 13.00
C THR A 354 20.96 1.00 12.43
N VAL A 355 20.32 1.96 13.10
CA VAL A 355 20.42 3.40 12.83
C VAL A 355 20.34 4.17 14.13
N ASN A 356 21.10 5.26 14.23
CA ASN A 356 20.99 6.20 15.34
C ASN A 356 20.18 7.40 14.89
N LEU A 357 19.12 7.71 15.63
CA LEU A 357 18.30 8.91 15.45
C LEU A 357 18.31 9.70 16.75
N THR A 358 18.33 11.02 16.64
CA THR A 358 18.23 11.91 17.78
C THR A 358 16.77 12.14 18.19
N ALA A 359 16.56 12.51 19.45
CA ALA A 359 15.24 12.90 19.94
C ALA A 359 14.63 14.03 19.09
N GLY A 360 15.46 14.99 18.66
CA GLY A 360 15.10 16.10 17.79
C GLY A 360 14.65 15.63 16.40
N GLU A 361 15.40 14.73 15.75
CA GLU A 361 15.00 14.18 14.44
C GLU A 361 13.65 13.46 14.50
N ILE A 362 13.39 12.71 15.58
CA ILE A 362 12.10 12.04 15.79
C ILE A 362 11.00 13.09 16.02
N ALA A 363 11.25 14.07 16.90
CA ALA A 363 10.31 15.15 17.18
C ALA A 363 9.90 15.93 15.92
N ASP A 364 10.90 16.36 15.14
CA ASP A 364 10.71 17.15 13.92
C ASP A 364 9.94 16.37 12.85
N ALA A 365 10.23 15.07 12.68
CA ALA A 365 9.54 14.23 11.71
C ALA A 365 8.03 14.08 11.99
N PHE A 366 7.63 14.26 13.25
CA PHE A 366 6.25 14.13 13.71
C PHE A 366 5.59 15.44 14.14
N ASP A 367 6.30 16.56 14.11
CA ASP A 367 5.81 17.89 14.50
C ASP A 367 5.21 17.92 15.92
N VAL A 368 5.91 17.31 16.89
CA VAL A 368 5.44 17.17 18.28
C VAL A 368 6.11 18.13 19.27
N GLY A 369 6.89 19.11 18.81
CA GLY A 369 7.73 19.93 19.70
C GLY A 369 8.88 19.10 20.27
N GLU A 370 9.25 19.27 21.54
CA GLU A 370 10.33 18.47 22.13
C GLU A 370 9.84 17.07 22.49
N LEU A 371 10.57 16.02 22.07
CA LEU A 371 10.19 14.63 22.30
C LEU A 371 10.12 14.34 23.80
N GLN A 372 9.01 13.78 24.26
CA GLN A 372 8.79 13.36 25.65
C GLN A 372 8.74 11.84 25.79
N SER A 373 8.16 11.13 24.81
CA SER A 373 8.05 9.67 24.83
C SER A 373 7.85 9.11 23.42
N LEU A 374 8.41 7.92 23.17
CA LEU A 374 8.18 7.11 21.99
C LEU A 374 7.76 5.71 22.43
N LYS A 375 6.57 5.25 22.04
CA LYS A 375 6.05 3.95 22.42
C LYS A 375 5.63 3.14 21.21
N ILE A 376 6.04 1.88 21.17
CA ILE A 376 5.48 0.89 20.25
C ILE A 376 4.22 0.32 20.91
N LEU A 377 3.06 0.57 20.29
CA LEU A 377 1.77 0.17 20.85
C LEU A 377 1.40 -1.27 20.45
N SER A 378 1.71 -1.67 19.22
CA SER A 378 1.39 -3.01 18.72
C SER A 378 2.27 -3.45 17.57
N ARG A 379 2.28 -4.77 17.34
CA ARG A 379 3.05 -5.45 16.28
C ARG A 379 2.20 -6.54 15.62
N ASN A 380 2.65 -7.04 14.48
CA ASN A 380 1.94 -8.08 13.72
C ASN A 380 2.10 -9.51 14.28
N GLY A 381 3.02 -9.75 15.20
CA GLY A 381 3.21 -11.03 15.88
C GLY A 381 4.08 -12.06 15.15
N PHE A 382 4.76 -11.67 14.06
CA PHE A 382 5.53 -12.60 13.23
C PHE A 382 7.04 -12.36 13.33
N GLY A 383 7.78 -13.38 13.77
CA GLY A 383 9.23 -13.33 13.93
C GLY A 383 9.70 -12.82 15.31
N THR A 384 10.99 -12.49 15.40
CA THR A 384 11.61 -11.91 16.60
C THR A 384 10.97 -10.58 16.99
N ASP A 385 11.11 -10.21 18.27
CA ASP A 385 10.59 -8.96 18.84
C ASP A 385 9.07 -8.75 18.72
N GLY A 386 8.33 -9.80 18.32
CA GLY A 386 6.91 -9.70 17.99
C GLY A 386 6.63 -9.14 16.59
N GLY A 387 7.65 -8.98 15.75
CA GLY A 387 7.53 -8.65 14.32
C GLY A 387 7.40 -7.17 13.99
N ARG A 388 6.82 -6.89 12.82
CA ARG A 388 6.66 -5.53 12.27
C ARG A 388 5.74 -4.70 13.15
N VAL A 389 6.12 -3.45 13.37
CA VAL A 389 5.38 -2.47 14.15
C VAL A 389 4.13 -2.05 13.38
N THR A 390 2.96 -2.22 13.99
CA THR A 390 1.68 -1.83 13.38
C THR A 390 1.18 -0.50 13.92
N ALA A 391 1.56 -0.12 15.15
CA ALA A 391 1.26 1.19 15.71
C ALA A 391 2.37 1.72 16.65
N VAL A 392 2.61 3.03 16.55
CA VAL A 392 3.52 3.84 17.36
C VAL A 392 2.78 5.06 17.89
N GLU A 393 3.11 5.46 19.12
CA GLU A 393 2.76 6.74 19.72
C GLU A 393 4.03 7.58 19.91
N VAL A 394 4.03 8.80 19.36
CA VAL A 394 5.07 9.81 19.55
C VAL A 394 4.46 10.96 20.35
N VAL A 395 4.99 11.19 21.55
CA VAL A 395 4.53 12.26 22.46
C VAL A 395 5.62 13.30 22.55
N GLY A 396 5.26 14.57 22.36
CA GLY A 396 6.13 15.69 22.65
C GLY A 396 5.36 16.87 23.25
N THR A 397 6.09 17.94 23.57
CA THR A 397 5.53 19.13 24.25
C THR A 397 4.41 19.83 23.46
N GLY A 398 4.39 19.66 22.14
CA GLY A 398 3.37 20.18 21.22
C GLY A 398 2.14 19.29 21.07
N GLY A 399 2.21 18.02 21.49
CA GLY A 399 1.09 17.09 21.43
C GLY A 399 1.51 15.62 21.23
N THR A 400 0.51 14.77 21.04
CA THR A 400 0.68 13.33 20.77
C THR A 400 0.26 13.00 19.35
N VAL A 401 1.11 12.26 18.63
CA VAL A 401 0.84 11.76 17.28
C VAL A 401 0.91 10.24 17.27
N GLY A 402 -0.18 9.59 16.88
CA GLY A 402 -0.18 8.18 16.54
C GLY A 402 0.25 7.96 15.08
N ALA A 403 0.98 6.89 14.80
CA ALA A 403 1.40 6.52 13.45
C ALA A 403 1.49 5.00 13.29
N THR A 404 1.39 4.53 12.04
CA THR A 404 1.74 3.14 11.71
C THR A 404 3.25 2.98 11.62
N GLY A 405 3.76 1.74 11.75
CA GLY A 405 5.19 1.49 11.53
C GLY A 405 5.67 1.87 10.13
N MET A 406 4.82 1.73 9.11
CA MET A 406 5.13 2.16 7.74
C MET A 406 5.25 3.70 7.61
N GLN A 407 4.38 4.47 8.26
CA GLN A 407 4.51 5.93 8.31
C GLN A 407 5.78 6.34 9.06
N PHE A 408 6.08 5.66 10.17
CA PHE A 408 7.30 5.88 10.94
C PHE A 408 8.55 5.61 10.11
N ARG A 409 8.57 4.48 9.42
CA ARG A 409 9.61 4.11 8.46
C ARG A 409 9.80 5.20 7.39
N GLN A 410 8.72 5.66 6.75
CA GLN A 410 8.78 6.66 5.68
C GLN A 410 9.30 8.01 6.19
N LYS A 411 8.75 8.50 7.31
CA LYS A 411 9.13 9.79 7.89
C LYS A 411 10.58 9.85 8.36
N LEU A 412 11.12 8.73 8.83
CA LEU A 412 12.48 8.64 9.39
C LEU A 412 13.48 7.94 8.47
N GLY A 413 13.08 7.56 7.25
CA GLY A 413 13.97 6.91 6.29
C GLY A 413 14.48 5.53 6.71
N LEU A 414 13.70 4.78 7.50
CA LEU A 414 14.08 3.44 7.95
C LEU A 414 13.98 2.42 6.80
N LYS A 415 14.76 1.34 6.89
CA LYS A 415 14.73 0.25 5.89
C LYS A 415 13.40 -0.50 5.91
N SER A 416 12.82 -0.73 7.07
CA SER A 416 11.54 -1.43 7.24
C SER A 416 10.74 -0.85 8.42
N ASP A 417 9.50 -1.31 8.56
CA ASP A 417 8.65 -1.12 9.74
C ASP A 417 8.88 -2.21 10.82
N TRP A 418 9.91 -3.06 10.66
CA TRP A 418 10.34 -4.00 11.69
C TRP A 418 11.51 -3.42 12.45
N PHE A 419 11.23 -2.79 13.58
CA PHE A 419 12.27 -2.23 14.45
C PHE A 419 11.92 -2.34 15.93
N THR A 420 12.95 -2.24 16.75
CA THR A 420 12.93 -2.01 18.18
C THR A 420 13.61 -0.67 18.46
N VAL A 421 13.23 -0.03 19.57
CA VAL A 421 13.86 1.20 20.04
C VAL A 421 14.70 0.81 21.25
N GLY A 422 16.02 0.95 21.15
CA GLY A 422 16.92 0.79 22.28
C GLY A 422 16.87 2.01 23.20
N ASP A 423 17.25 1.82 24.47
CA ASP A 423 17.37 2.91 25.42
C ASP A 423 18.35 3.96 24.90
N GLY A 424 17.94 5.23 24.95
CA GLY A 424 18.80 6.33 24.54
C GLY A 424 20.05 6.35 25.41
N ALA A 425 21.24 6.47 24.81
CA ALA A 425 22.49 6.52 25.55
C ALA A 425 22.49 7.75 26.47
N GLY A 426 22.08 7.57 27.74
CA GLY A 426 22.12 8.64 28.74
C GLY A 426 20.88 8.87 29.61
N VAL A 427 19.87 7.99 29.63
CA VAL A 427 18.89 8.06 30.72
C VAL A 427 19.54 7.50 31.99
N VAL A 428 20.07 8.38 32.82
CA VAL A 428 20.46 8.07 34.20
C VAL A 428 19.19 7.63 34.93
N VAL A 429 19.01 6.33 35.08
CA VAL A 429 18.12 5.75 36.08
C VAL A 429 18.67 6.18 37.44
N ALA A 430 17.85 6.89 38.22
CA ALA A 430 18.06 7.02 39.66
C ALA A 430 17.10 6.06 40.40
N PRO A 431 17.49 5.52 41.57
CA PRO A 431 17.14 4.17 41.99
C PRO A 431 15.89 4.04 42.85
N ASP A 432 15.28 2.85 42.72
CA ASP A 432 14.50 2.01 43.65
C ASP A 432 13.51 2.59 44.67
N SER A 433 12.32 1.97 44.70
CA SER A 433 11.88 1.24 45.91
C SER A 433 10.77 0.24 45.62
N GLU A 434 10.99 -1.02 46.01
CA GLU A 434 9.98 -2.06 46.24
C GLU A 434 8.77 -1.52 47.05
N SER A 435 7.55 -1.94 46.69
CA SER A 435 6.68 -2.76 47.55
C SER A 435 5.18 -2.65 47.18
N THR A 436 4.59 -3.81 46.93
CA THR A 436 3.20 -4.24 47.22
C THR A 436 2.00 -3.64 46.49
N VAL A 437 1.30 -4.54 45.79
CA VAL A 437 -0.08 -4.46 45.26
C VAL A 437 -1.10 -4.23 46.41
N PRO A 438 -2.16 -3.43 46.19
CA PRO A 438 -3.50 -4.04 46.21
C PRO A 438 -4.45 -3.52 45.11
N GLU A 439 -5.52 -4.30 44.95
CA GLU A 439 -6.58 -4.31 43.93
C GLU A 439 -7.42 -3.03 43.73
N SER A 440 -7.92 -2.94 42.49
CA SER A 440 -9.17 -2.36 41.95
C SER A 440 -9.98 -1.34 42.77
N ASN A 441 -10.23 -0.19 42.14
CA ASN A 441 -11.56 0.43 42.04
C ASN A 441 -11.57 1.54 40.98
N SER A 442 -12.41 1.38 39.96
CA SER A 442 -12.76 2.44 39.01
C SER A 442 -13.46 3.61 39.70
N PRO A 443 -13.28 4.84 39.19
CA PRO A 443 -14.46 5.67 38.98
C PRO A 443 -14.46 6.37 37.62
N SER A 444 -15.64 6.34 37.02
CA SER A 444 -16.09 7.10 35.87
C SER A 444 -16.05 8.61 36.10
N GLY A 445 -15.63 9.36 35.08
CA GLY A 445 -15.65 10.82 35.04
C GLY A 445 -15.66 11.34 33.61
N ASP A 446 -16.83 11.75 33.14
CA ASP A 446 -17.12 12.43 31.88
C ASP A 446 -16.50 13.84 31.83
N PRO A 447 -15.97 14.29 30.67
CA PRO A 447 -16.10 15.69 30.31
C PRO A 447 -16.75 15.86 28.93
N SER A 448 -17.92 16.48 28.98
CA SER A 448 -18.61 17.15 27.89
C SER A 448 -17.68 18.01 27.02
N GLY A 449 -17.40 17.50 25.83
CA GLY A 449 -17.22 18.27 24.60
C GLY A 449 -18.11 17.61 23.55
N THR A 450 -18.85 18.37 22.74
CA THR A 450 -19.67 17.80 21.65
C THR A 450 -18.77 17.18 20.59
N VAL A 451 -18.35 15.93 20.84
CA VAL A 451 -17.71 15.05 19.87
C VAL A 451 -18.81 14.49 18.99
N THR A 452 -18.74 14.77 17.70
CA THR A 452 -19.56 14.08 16.70
C THR A 452 -19.25 12.59 16.83
N GLU A 453 -20.23 11.80 17.28
CA GLU A 453 -20.04 10.37 17.50
C GLU A 453 -19.56 9.69 16.21
N THR A 454 -18.37 9.07 16.27
CA THR A 454 -17.81 8.33 15.14
C THR A 454 -18.53 6.99 14.98
N GLN A 455 -18.46 6.41 13.78
CA GLN A 455 -19.10 5.11 13.53
C GLN A 455 -18.47 3.98 14.36
N ILE A 456 -17.20 4.15 14.73
CA ILE A 456 -16.48 3.27 15.64
C ILE A 456 -17.02 3.41 17.07
N GLU A 457 -17.20 4.63 17.56
CA GLU A 457 -17.77 4.90 18.89
C GLU A 457 -19.19 4.36 19.02
N LYS A 458 -19.99 4.51 17.97
CA LYS A 458 -21.33 3.92 17.89
C LYS A 458 -21.30 2.40 18.00
N LYS A 459 -20.43 1.75 17.22
CA LYS A 459 -20.29 0.29 17.22
C LYS A 459 -19.77 -0.23 18.55
N TYR A 460 -18.82 0.47 19.17
CA TYR A 460 -18.28 0.14 20.48
C TYR A 460 -19.35 0.17 21.57
N ARG A 461 -20.21 1.20 21.56
CA ARG A 461 -21.34 1.30 22.47
C ARG A 461 -22.38 0.18 22.26
N GLU A 462 -22.67 -0.17 21.01
CA GLU A 462 -23.56 -1.29 20.67
C GLU A 462 -23.04 -2.63 21.22
N LEU A 463 -21.71 -2.76 21.40
CA LEU A 463 -21.05 -3.95 21.95
C LEU A 463 -20.92 -3.94 23.48
N GLY A 464 -21.47 -2.94 24.16
CA GLY A 464 -21.42 -2.82 25.62
C GLY A 464 -20.29 -1.95 26.16
N GLY A 465 -19.55 -1.24 25.29
CA GLY A 465 -18.46 -0.35 25.68
C GLY A 465 -17.37 -1.08 26.45
N GLU A 466 -16.86 -0.45 27.51
CA GLU A 466 -15.76 -1.00 28.34
C GLU A 466 -16.14 -2.31 29.05
N SER A 467 -17.43 -2.49 29.38
CA SER A 467 -17.95 -3.75 29.93
C SER A 467 -18.27 -4.80 28.86
N GLY A 468 -18.05 -4.47 27.58
CA GLY A 468 -18.28 -5.33 26.42
C GLY A 468 -17.14 -6.29 26.13
N SER A 469 -17.30 -7.12 25.10
CA SER A 469 -16.30 -8.12 24.72
C SER A 469 -14.96 -7.55 24.27
N LEU A 470 -14.91 -6.26 23.90
CA LEU A 470 -13.70 -5.59 23.43
C LEU A 470 -12.85 -4.97 24.54
N GLY A 471 -13.42 -4.72 25.74
CA GLY A 471 -12.72 -4.04 26.83
C GLY A 471 -12.49 -2.55 26.56
N ALA A 472 -11.60 -1.92 27.34
CA ALA A 472 -11.31 -0.49 27.22
C ALA A 472 -10.62 -0.14 25.87
N PRO A 473 -10.75 1.11 25.37
CA PRO A 473 -9.96 1.56 24.23
C PRO A 473 -8.46 1.52 24.55
N ALA A 474 -7.68 0.87 23.69
CA ALA A 474 -6.22 0.78 23.83
C ALA A 474 -5.47 1.93 23.14
N GLY A 475 -6.20 2.86 22.51
CA GLY A 475 -5.64 4.04 21.84
C GLY A 475 -6.71 4.90 21.15
N PRO A 476 -6.31 6.02 20.52
CA PRO A 476 -7.22 6.89 19.77
C PRO A 476 -7.78 6.21 18.51
N GLU A 477 -8.80 6.82 17.91
CA GLU A 477 -9.22 6.43 16.55
C GLU A 477 -8.20 6.93 15.52
N MET A 478 -7.73 6.02 14.68
CA MET A 478 -6.64 6.20 13.72
C MET A 478 -7.14 6.01 12.29
N GLN A 479 -6.47 6.58 11.29
CA GLN A 479 -6.79 6.30 9.89
C GLN A 479 -6.21 4.96 9.43
N LEU A 480 -6.96 4.23 8.59
CA LEU A 480 -6.45 3.07 7.86
C LEU A 480 -5.43 3.51 6.78
N PRO A 481 -4.58 2.60 6.29
CA PRO A 481 -3.78 2.84 5.09
C PRO A 481 -4.63 3.37 3.93
N SER A 482 -4.02 4.21 3.08
CA SER A 482 -4.65 4.87 1.92
C SER A 482 -5.93 5.69 2.20
N GLU A 483 -6.12 6.14 3.45
CA GLU A 483 -7.29 6.93 3.89
C GLU A 483 -8.65 6.23 3.64
N ALA A 484 -8.65 4.90 3.49
CA ALA A 484 -9.84 4.12 3.14
C ALA A 484 -10.89 4.04 4.28
N GLY A 485 -10.56 4.54 5.46
CA GLY A 485 -11.41 4.53 6.64
C GLY A 485 -10.64 4.81 7.93
N THR A 486 -11.22 4.43 9.06
CA THR A 486 -10.62 4.58 10.40
C THR A 486 -10.63 3.25 11.15
N PHE A 487 -9.78 3.12 12.17
CA PHE A 487 -9.81 1.99 13.09
C PHE A 487 -9.48 2.44 14.52
N ARG A 488 -9.92 1.68 15.51
CA ARG A 488 -9.48 1.84 16.91
C ARG A 488 -9.23 0.47 17.51
N VAL A 489 -8.11 0.34 18.21
CA VAL A 489 -7.74 -0.87 18.95
C VAL A 489 -8.32 -0.80 20.37
N TYR A 490 -8.81 -1.93 20.84
CA TYR A 490 -9.33 -2.17 22.19
C TYR A 490 -8.56 -3.34 22.81
N GLU A 491 -8.67 -3.53 24.11
CA GLU A 491 -7.95 -4.59 24.85
C GLU A 491 -8.08 -5.98 24.21
N ASN A 492 -9.27 -6.33 23.69
CA ASN A 492 -9.57 -7.67 23.17
C ASN A 492 -9.95 -7.71 21.68
N GLY A 493 -9.72 -6.62 20.93
CA GLY A 493 -10.01 -6.59 19.51
C GLY A 493 -9.87 -5.21 18.88
N THR A 494 -10.25 -5.10 17.62
CA THR A 494 -10.20 -3.84 16.87
C THR A 494 -11.55 -3.58 16.22
N ILE A 495 -12.00 -2.32 16.24
CA ILE A 495 -13.11 -1.91 15.37
C ILE A 495 -12.53 -1.16 14.19
N ILE A 496 -12.85 -1.61 12.98
CA ILE A 496 -12.44 -1.00 11.72
C ILE A 496 -13.69 -0.43 11.05
N TRP A 497 -13.67 0.83 10.67
CA TRP A 497 -14.72 1.46 9.89
C TRP A 497 -14.24 1.81 8.49
N THR A 498 -15.01 1.41 7.47
CA THR A 498 -14.84 1.92 6.10
C THR A 498 -16.20 2.39 5.56
N LYS A 499 -16.17 3.25 4.54
CA LYS A 499 -17.40 3.73 3.88
C LYS A 499 -18.20 2.59 3.24
N VAL A 500 -17.54 1.52 2.82
CA VAL A 500 -18.15 0.38 2.11
C VAL A 500 -18.72 -0.64 3.09
N LEU A 501 -17.99 -0.98 4.16
CA LEU A 501 -18.35 -2.08 5.07
C LEU A 501 -19.03 -1.61 6.36
N GLY A 502 -19.01 -0.31 6.65
CA GLY A 502 -19.39 0.19 7.98
C GLY A 502 -18.39 -0.26 9.06
N ALA A 503 -18.80 -0.18 10.32
CA ALA A 503 -17.95 -0.54 11.46
C ALA A 503 -18.00 -2.05 11.73
N GLN A 504 -16.86 -2.72 11.57
CA GLN A 504 -16.66 -4.14 11.72
C GLN A 504 -15.75 -4.44 12.91
N VAL A 505 -16.04 -5.53 13.61
CA VAL A 505 -15.27 -5.97 14.78
C VAL A 505 -14.34 -7.09 14.35
N VAL A 506 -13.06 -6.94 14.67
CA VAL A 506 -12.04 -7.98 14.57
C VAL A 506 -11.69 -8.37 16.00
N ASP A 507 -12.35 -9.41 16.50
CA ASP A 507 -12.13 -9.94 17.85
C ASP A 507 -10.89 -10.85 17.87
N ALA A 508 -10.01 -10.66 18.85
CA ALA A 508 -8.78 -11.43 18.99
C ALA A 508 -9.03 -12.94 19.23
N ASN A 509 -10.20 -13.33 19.75
CA ASN A 509 -10.58 -14.72 19.97
C ASN A 509 -11.07 -15.41 18.70
N VAL A 510 -11.71 -14.67 17.78
CA VAL A 510 -12.16 -15.22 16.49
C VAL A 510 -10.95 -15.61 15.62
N LEU A 511 -9.82 -14.89 15.77
CA LEU A 511 -8.55 -15.24 15.12
C LEU A 511 -7.89 -16.50 15.73
N ARG A 512 -8.16 -16.85 17.00
CA ARG A 512 -7.64 -18.07 17.64
C ARG A 512 -8.43 -19.33 17.27
N GLU A 513 -9.74 -19.23 17.00
CA GLU A 513 -10.55 -20.36 16.54
C GLU A 513 -10.24 -20.79 15.09
N TRP A 514 -9.57 -19.94 14.30
CA TRP A 514 -9.17 -20.23 12.92
C TRP A 514 -7.82 -20.95 12.80
N ILE A 515 -7.16 -21.26 13.91
CA ILE A 515 -6.00 -22.16 13.94
C ILE A 515 -6.54 -23.60 14.03
N PRO A 516 -6.41 -24.44 12.98
CA PRO A 516 -6.75 -25.85 13.12
C PRO A 516 -5.79 -26.45 14.15
N THR A 517 -6.28 -26.82 15.32
CA THR A 517 -5.53 -27.69 16.23
C THR A 517 -5.46 -29.06 15.57
N GLY A 518 -4.34 -29.34 14.89
CA GLY A 518 -4.03 -30.66 14.36
C GLY A 518 -4.00 -31.67 15.50
N GLY A 519 -5.09 -32.40 15.67
CA GLY A 519 -5.16 -33.57 16.54
C GLY A 519 -4.69 -34.81 15.78
N SER A 520 -3.57 -35.36 16.26
CA SER A 520 -3.06 -36.75 16.16
C SER A 520 -3.14 -37.51 14.83
#